data_AF-A0A9E0UGA7-F1
#
_entry.id   AF-A0A9E0UGA7-F1
#
_cell.length_a   1.000
_cell.length_b   1.000
_cell.length_c   1.000
_cell.angle_alpha   90.00
_cell.angle_beta   90.00
_cell.angle_gamma   90.00
#
_symmetry.space_group_name_H-M   'P 1'
#
loop_
_entity.id
_entity.type
_entity.pdbx_description
1 polymer ?
#
loop_
_entity_poly.entity_id
_entity_poly.type
_entity_poly.pdbx_seq_one_letter_code
_entity_poly.pdbx_strand_id
1 'polypeptide(L)'
;MSFKPCARPWPSGFSLIELIIFIVVISVGLVGILSVMNVTILSSANPVLRKQAAAMAEAVLEEVLSKSYSETLPETDFNTCANRRFYVGVDDYNCFDAAPATAVIKGSDTLGATSIADLSDYTATVKIEAVTVNGLAMKKITVTASGGREEVQLSGYRANY
;
A
#
# COMPACT_ATOMS: atom_id res chain seq x y z
N MET A 1 4.43 -57.31 54.94
CA MET A 1 4.50 -56.25 53.91
C MET A 1 4.20 -56.89 52.57
N SER A 2 3.05 -56.57 51.96
CA SER A 2 2.58 -57.20 50.71
C SER A 2 2.78 -56.23 49.55
N PHE A 3 3.68 -56.56 48.63
CA PHE A 3 3.89 -55.78 47.40
C PHE A 3 2.83 -56.17 46.37
N LYS A 4 1.98 -55.21 45.97
CA LYS A 4 1.11 -55.34 44.80
C LYS A 4 1.93 -54.98 43.55
N PRO A 5 2.05 -55.84 42.54
CA PRO A 5 2.66 -55.47 41.27
C PRO A 5 1.73 -54.52 40.49
N CYS A 6 2.28 -53.42 39.99
CA CYS A 6 1.60 -52.54 39.02
C CYS A 6 1.55 -53.26 37.66
N ALA A 7 0.35 -53.62 37.21
CA ALA A 7 0.14 -54.07 35.85
C ALA A 7 0.31 -52.88 34.89
N ARG A 8 1.29 -52.94 33.98
CA ARG A 8 1.41 -52.03 32.84
C ARG A 8 0.34 -52.41 31.81
N PRO A 9 -0.53 -51.50 31.37
CA PRO A 9 -1.43 -51.80 30.25
C PRO A 9 -0.59 -52.04 28.99
N TRP A 10 -0.89 -53.15 28.30
CA TRP A 10 -0.32 -53.48 26.99
C TRP A 10 -0.77 -52.42 25.97
N PRO A 11 0.07 -51.97 25.03
CA PRO A 11 -0.39 -51.17 23.91
C PRO A 11 -1.46 -51.96 23.13
N SER A 12 -2.70 -51.51 23.21
CA SER A 12 -3.81 -52.00 22.38
C SER A 12 -3.56 -51.59 20.93
N GLY A 13 -3.54 -52.57 20.02
CA GLY A 13 -3.46 -52.31 18.59
C GLY A 13 -4.72 -51.61 18.07
N PHE A 14 -4.58 -50.84 16.99
CA PHE A 14 -5.71 -50.19 16.31
C PHE A 14 -6.66 -51.23 15.70
N SER A 15 -7.96 -51.00 15.84
CA SER A 15 -8.97 -51.80 15.12
C SER A 15 -9.02 -51.41 13.64
N LEU A 16 -9.39 -52.35 12.76
CA LEU A 16 -9.54 -52.07 11.32
C LEU A 16 -10.55 -50.95 11.05
N ILE A 17 -11.65 -50.89 11.82
CA ILE A 17 -12.64 -49.81 11.70
C ILE A 17 -12.08 -48.46 12.16
N GLU A 18 -11.22 -48.46 13.17
CA GLU A 18 -10.61 -47.26 13.73
C GLU A 18 -9.63 -46.63 12.72
N LEU A 19 -8.85 -47.45 12.02
CA LEU A 19 -7.98 -47.02 10.93
C LEU A 19 -8.78 -46.42 9.77
N ILE A 20 -9.91 -47.04 9.40
CA ILE A 20 -10.77 -46.54 8.31
C ILE A 20 -11.35 -45.16 8.67
N ILE A 21 -11.86 -44.99 9.88
CA ILE A 21 -12.42 -43.70 10.32
C ILE A 21 -11.30 -42.64 10.35
N PHE A 22 -10.09 -43.01 10.80
CA PHE A 22 -8.94 -42.11 10.82
C PHE A 22 -8.57 -41.58 9.43
N ILE A 23 -8.47 -42.45 8.42
CA ILE A 23 -8.14 -42.01 7.04
C ILE A 23 -9.25 -41.15 6.44
N VAL A 24 -10.52 -41.41 6.74
CA VAL A 24 -11.65 -40.60 6.26
C VAL A 24 -11.61 -39.20 6.86
N VAL A 25 -11.41 -39.09 8.18
CA VAL A 25 -11.34 -37.81 8.88
C VAL A 25 -10.17 -36.97 8.36
N ILE A 26 -8.98 -37.57 8.18
CA ILE A 26 -7.82 -36.86 7.62
C ILE A 26 -8.06 -36.42 6.18
N SER A 27 -8.71 -37.26 5.37
CA SER A 27 -9.01 -36.92 3.97
C SER A 27 -9.93 -35.71 3.87
N VAL A 28 -11.00 -35.67 4.66
CA VAL A 28 -11.92 -34.52 4.70
C VAL A 28 -11.23 -33.28 5.26
N GLY A 29 -10.40 -33.44 6.31
CA GLY A 29 -9.61 -32.36 6.90
C GLY A 29 -8.64 -31.73 5.90
N LEU A 30 -7.92 -32.54 5.12
CA LEU A 30 -6.99 -32.08 4.09
C LEU A 30 -7.70 -31.30 2.98
N VAL A 31 -8.86 -31.77 2.51
CA VAL A 31 -9.66 -31.04 1.52
C VAL A 31 -10.10 -29.68 2.06
N GLY A 32 -10.51 -29.61 3.33
CA GLY A 32 -10.85 -28.35 4.00
C GLY A 32 -9.66 -27.38 4.06
N ILE A 33 -8.48 -27.86 4.48
CA ILE A 33 -7.26 -27.04 4.58
C ILE A 33 -6.83 -26.53 3.19
N LEU A 34 -6.80 -27.40 2.18
CA LEU A 34 -6.43 -27.02 0.82
C LEU A 34 -7.44 -26.02 0.22
N SER A 35 -8.72 -26.12 0.55
CA SER A 35 -9.74 -25.16 0.15
C SER A 35 -9.48 -23.76 0.73
N VAL A 36 -9.14 -23.68 2.03
CA VAL A 36 -8.79 -22.41 2.68
C VAL A 36 -7.53 -21.81 2.07
N MET A 37 -6.48 -22.62 1.84
CA MET A 37 -5.24 -22.15 1.21
C MET A 37 -5.50 -21.55 -0.18
N ASN A 38 -6.40 -22.13 -0.97
CA ASN A 38 -6.74 -21.63 -2.31
C ASN A 38 -7.44 -20.25 -2.24
N VAL A 39 -8.34 -20.05 -1.26
CA VAL A 39 -8.98 -18.74 -1.02
C VAL A 39 -7.96 -17.68 -0.60
N THR A 40 -6.99 -18.05 0.24
CA THR A 40 -5.92 -17.12 0.67
C THR A 40 -5.01 -16.74 -0.52
N ILE A 41 -4.68 -17.67 -1.42
CA ILE A 41 -3.85 -17.40 -2.60
C ILE A 41 -4.57 -16.46 -3.59
N LEU A 42 -5.88 -16.58 -3.77
CA LEU A 42 -6.66 -15.66 -4.63
C LEU A 42 -6.71 -14.24 -4.08
N SER A 43 -6.66 -14.06 -2.76
CA SER A 43 -6.52 -12.72 -2.13
C SER A 43 -5.10 -12.13 -2.21
N SER A 44 -4.13 -12.87 -2.79
CA SER A 44 -2.70 -12.54 -2.79
C SER A 44 -2.17 -11.91 -4.08
N ALA A 45 -3.00 -11.60 -5.07
CA ALA A 45 -2.52 -11.10 -6.36
C ALA A 45 -2.03 -9.63 -6.33
N ASN A 46 -2.48 -8.82 -5.37
CA ASN A 46 -2.21 -7.38 -5.35
C ASN A 46 -1.42 -6.77 -4.17
N PRO A 47 -0.92 -7.50 -3.15
CA PRO A 47 -0.25 -6.85 -2.02
C PRO A 47 1.05 -6.16 -2.45
N VAL A 48 1.80 -6.73 -3.42
CA VAL A 48 3.02 -6.09 -3.95
C VAL A 48 2.69 -4.83 -4.73
N LEU A 49 1.71 -4.89 -5.64
CA LEU A 49 1.28 -3.75 -6.45
C LEU A 49 0.74 -2.61 -5.58
N ARG A 50 -0.05 -2.94 -4.56
CA ARG A 50 -0.56 -1.97 -3.60
C ARG A 50 0.54 -1.35 -2.75
N LYS A 51 1.55 -2.13 -2.35
CA LYS A 51 2.73 -1.61 -1.62
C LYS A 51 3.57 -0.68 -2.48
N GLN A 52 3.70 -0.99 -3.77
CA GLN A 52 4.36 -0.15 -4.76
C GLN A 52 3.62 1.18 -4.97
N ALA A 53 2.30 1.14 -5.18
CA ALA A 53 1.47 2.35 -5.26
C ALA A 53 1.56 3.19 -3.97
N ALA A 54 1.54 2.53 -2.80
CA ALA A 54 1.69 3.22 -1.53
C ALA A 54 3.06 3.90 -1.38
N ALA A 55 4.15 3.20 -1.72
CA ALA A 55 5.50 3.78 -1.66
C ALA A 55 5.64 5.00 -2.59
N MET A 56 5.03 4.97 -3.78
CA MET A 56 4.99 6.12 -4.69
C MET A 56 4.19 7.28 -4.07
N ALA A 57 3.00 7.01 -3.53
CA ALA A 57 2.17 8.03 -2.89
C ALA A 57 2.89 8.67 -1.69
N GLU A 58 3.59 7.88 -0.88
CA GLU A 58 4.39 8.35 0.26
C GLU A 58 5.54 9.25 -0.21
N ALA A 59 6.32 8.81 -1.20
CA ALA A 59 7.44 9.58 -1.73
C ALA A 59 6.99 10.93 -2.31
N VAL A 60 5.90 10.94 -3.10
CA VAL A 60 5.34 12.18 -3.67
C VAL A 60 4.76 13.06 -2.57
N LEU A 61 4.06 12.50 -1.59
CA LEU A 61 3.50 13.28 -0.49
C LEU A 61 4.61 13.94 0.36
N GLU A 62 5.68 13.21 0.67
CA GLU A 62 6.83 13.74 1.41
C GLU A 62 7.52 14.86 0.62
N GLU A 63 7.69 14.69 -0.69
CA GLU A 63 8.24 15.71 -1.58
C GLU A 63 7.41 17.01 -1.54
N VAL A 64 6.07 16.92 -1.62
CA VAL A 64 5.19 18.09 -1.57
C VAL A 64 5.22 18.72 -0.18
N LEU A 65 5.13 17.93 0.89
CA LEU A 65 5.11 18.43 2.26
C LEU A 65 6.42 19.09 2.70
N SER A 66 7.54 18.77 2.05
CA SER A 66 8.82 19.43 2.30
C SER A 66 8.89 20.85 1.74
N LYS A 67 7.91 21.29 0.95
CA LYS A 67 7.90 22.61 0.32
C LYS A 67 7.26 23.68 1.21
N SER A 68 7.54 24.94 0.87
CA SER A 68 6.97 26.07 1.59
C SER A 68 5.45 26.16 1.42
N TYR A 69 4.78 26.71 2.43
CA TYR A 69 3.33 26.89 2.38
C TYR A 69 2.91 27.94 1.33
N SER A 70 3.65 29.04 1.21
CA SER A 70 3.27 30.22 0.43
C SER A 70 4.33 30.72 -0.55
N GLU A 71 5.53 30.14 -0.58
CA GLU A 71 6.47 30.52 -1.63
C GLU A 71 5.91 30.09 -2.98
N THR A 72 6.16 30.92 -3.98
CA THR A 72 5.80 30.67 -5.37
C THR A 72 7.05 30.84 -6.20
N LEU A 73 7.13 30.10 -7.31
CA LEU A 73 8.24 30.28 -8.24
C LEU A 73 8.30 31.73 -8.76
N PRO A 74 9.50 32.28 -8.99
CA PRO A 74 9.64 33.56 -9.68
C PRO A 74 9.31 33.48 -11.18
N GLU A 75 9.16 32.27 -11.74
CA GLU A 75 8.96 32.03 -13.16
C GLU A 75 7.48 31.91 -13.54
N THR A 76 7.11 32.42 -14.71
CA THR A 76 5.73 32.54 -15.20
C THR A 76 5.17 31.30 -15.91
N ASP A 77 5.91 30.18 -15.95
CA ASP A 77 5.51 28.95 -16.67
C ASP A 77 4.63 28.02 -15.80
N PHE A 78 3.49 28.55 -15.33
CA PHE A 78 2.61 27.92 -14.34
C PHE A 78 1.70 26.78 -14.85
N ASN A 79 1.92 26.18 -16.03
CA ASN A 79 0.91 25.26 -16.58
C ASN A 79 1.41 24.11 -17.45
N THR A 80 2.70 23.75 -17.38
CA THR A 80 3.25 22.66 -18.20
C THR A 80 3.59 21.41 -17.39
N CYS A 81 3.40 21.42 -16.07
CA CYS A 81 3.91 20.38 -15.16
C CYS A 81 5.37 20.00 -15.43
N ALA A 82 6.14 20.97 -15.90
CA ALA A 82 7.54 20.81 -16.22
C ALA A 82 8.41 21.27 -15.04
N ASN A 83 9.67 20.85 -15.07
CA ASN A 83 10.71 21.36 -14.18
C ASN A 83 10.38 21.28 -12.67
N ARG A 84 9.68 20.22 -12.25
CA ARG A 84 9.31 19.94 -10.84
C ARG A 84 10.45 20.11 -9.83
N ARG A 85 11.71 19.90 -10.25
CA ARG A 85 12.90 20.12 -9.42
C ARG A 85 13.00 21.53 -8.84
N PHE A 86 12.43 22.53 -9.51
CA PHE A 86 12.52 23.92 -9.09
C PHE A 86 11.41 24.32 -8.14
N TYR A 87 10.36 23.50 -7.98
CA TYR A 87 9.19 23.83 -7.17
C TYR A 87 9.59 24.19 -5.74
N VAL A 88 9.10 25.31 -5.25
CA VAL A 88 9.43 25.90 -3.95
C VAL A 88 8.23 25.89 -3.00
N GLY A 89 7.02 25.98 -3.56
CA GLY A 89 5.76 25.97 -2.85
C GLY A 89 4.97 24.68 -3.03
N VAL A 90 4.08 24.41 -2.08
CA VAL A 90 3.09 23.32 -2.23
C VAL A 90 2.20 23.54 -3.45
N ASP A 91 1.76 24.78 -3.73
CA ASP A 91 0.81 25.08 -4.81
C ASP A 91 1.38 24.84 -6.20
N ASP A 92 2.71 24.80 -6.35
CA ASP A 92 3.38 24.51 -7.62
C ASP A 92 2.98 23.12 -8.15
N TYR A 93 2.56 22.19 -7.28
CA TYR A 93 2.12 20.84 -7.63
C TYR A 93 0.66 20.76 -8.09
N ASN A 94 -0.10 21.85 -8.02
CA ASN A 94 -1.53 21.85 -8.37
C ASN A 94 -1.79 21.56 -9.86
N CYS A 95 -0.77 21.64 -10.71
CA CYS A 95 -0.89 21.27 -12.11
C CYS A 95 -1.06 19.75 -12.31
N PHE A 96 -0.65 18.91 -11.34
CA PHE A 96 -0.72 17.44 -11.45
C PHE A 96 -2.13 16.90 -11.13
N ASP A 97 -3.15 17.44 -11.76
CA ASP A 97 -4.58 17.20 -11.48
C ASP A 97 -5.23 16.14 -12.38
N ALA A 98 -4.43 15.44 -13.21
CA ALA A 98 -4.84 14.53 -14.28
C ALA A 98 -5.51 15.19 -15.51
N ALA A 99 -5.45 16.51 -15.67
CA ALA A 99 -6.00 17.24 -16.81
C ALA A 99 -4.96 18.20 -17.45
N PRO A 100 -4.43 17.90 -18.64
CA PRO A 100 -4.68 16.72 -19.50
C PRO A 100 -4.16 15.42 -18.87
N ALA A 101 -4.47 14.26 -19.45
CA ALA A 101 -4.04 12.96 -18.91
C ALA A 101 -2.52 12.79 -18.69
N THR A 102 -1.71 13.67 -19.29
CA THR A 102 -0.25 13.75 -19.08
C THR A 102 0.17 14.55 -17.85
N ALA A 103 -0.76 15.28 -17.21
CA ALA A 103 -0.56 16.07 -16.00
C ALA A 103 -0.53 15.17 -14.76
N VAL A 104 0.42 14.22 -14.77
CA VAL A 104 0.65 13.23 -13.73
C VAL A 104 2.16 13.11 -13.47
N ILE A 105 2.53 12.78 -12.25
CA ILE A 105 3.90 12.37 -11.92
C ILE A 105 4.05 10.91 -12.31
N LYS A 106 5.00 10.59 -13.19
CA LYS A 106 5.31 9.20 -13.53
C LYS A 106 6.20 8.57 -12.46
N GLY A 107 6.05 7.27 -12.23
CA GLY A 107 6.90 6.53 -11.29
C GLY A 107 8.38 6.59 -11.65
N SER A 108 8.73 6.73 -12.93
CA SER A 108 10.11 6.96 -13.39
C SER A 108 10.70 8.29 -12.92
N ASP A 109 9.84 9.27 -12.64
CA ASP A 109 10.17 10.67 -12.40
C ASP A 109 10.02 11.06 -10.92
N THR A 110 9.85 10.10 -10.00
CA THR A 110 9.82 10.35 -8.56
C THR A 110 11.18 10.90 -8.08
N LEU A 111 11.20 12.04 -7.39
CA LEU A 111 12.42 12.66 -6.88
C LEU A 111 12.71 12.06 -5.49
N GLY A 112 13.35 10.89 -5.47
CA GLY A 112 13.66 10.12 -4.26
C GLY A 112 14.72 9.04 -4.51
N ALA A 113 15.20 8.37 -3.44
CA ALA A 113 16.45 7.60 -3.41
C ALA A 113 16.57 6.38 -4.35
N THR A 114 15.53 6.05 -5.11
CA THR A 114 15.64 5.18 -6.28
C THR A 114 14.46 5.49 -7.18
N SER A 115 14.71 5.95 -8.40
CA SER A 115 13.79 5.67 -9.50
C SER A 115 13.64 4.15 -9.52
N ILE A 116 12.49 3.64 -9.09
CA ILE A 116 12.23 2.20 -9.16
C ILE A 116 11.80 1.99 -10.61
N ALA A 117 12.70 1.47 -11.45
CA ALA A 117 12.42 1.20 -12.85
C ALA A 117 11.14 0.35 -13.05
N ASP A 118 10.78 -0.46 -12.04
CA ASP A 118 9.55 -1.27 -12.02
C ASP A 118 8.25 -0.46 -11.77
N LEU A 119 8.34 0.85 -11.49
CA LEU A 119 7.19 1.75 -11.32
C LEU A 119 6.85 2.54 -12.59
N SER A 120 7.43 2.23 -13.76
CA SER A 120 7.20 2.99 -15.00
C SER A 120 5.72 3.15 -15.37
N ASP A 121 4.90 2.16 -14.98
CA ASP A 121 3.47 2.11 -15.25
C ASP A 121 2.62 2.78 -14.17
N TYR A 122 3.24 3.28 -13.11
CA TYR A 122 2.56 3.99 -12.03
C TYR A 122 2.55 5.49 -12.30
N THR A 123 1.44 6.11 -11.93
CA THR A 123 1.25 7.56 -12.01
C THR A 123 0.74 8.09 -10.68
N ALA A 124 1.02 9.36 -10.38
CA ALA A 124 0.46 10.05 -9.24
C ALA A 124 -0.12 11.40 -9.61
N THR A 125 -1.23 11.75 -8.98
CA THR A 125 -1.88 13.06 -9.06
C THR A 125 -1.83 13.74 -7.70
N VAL A 126 -1.88 15.07 -7.70
CA VAL A 126 -1.83 15.90 -6.49
C VAL A 126 -3.02 16.86 -6.52
N LYS A 127 -3.83 16.82 -5.47
CA LYS A 127 -4.91 17.77 -5.23
C LYS A 127 -4.60 18.58 -3.97
N ILE A 128 -4.69 19.91 -4.08
CA ILE A 128 -4.41 20.82 -2.97
C ILE A 128 -5.66 21.62 -2.65
N GLU A 129 -6.08 21.60 -1.40
CA GLU A 129 -7.29 22.28 -0.94
C GLU A 129 -6.96 23.15 0.28
N ALA A 130 -7.35 24.42 0.23
CA ALA A 130 -7.30 25.27 1.41
C ALA A 130 -8.32 24.75 2.44
N VAL A 131 -7.87 24.56 3.68
CA VAL A 131 -8.69 24.04 4.79
C VAL A 131 -8.39 24.82 6.06
N THR A 132 -9.39 24.95 6.92
CA THR A 132 -9.20 25.50 8.27
C THR A 132 -9.31 24.38 9.28
N VAL A 133 -8.26 24.17 10.07
CA VAL A 133 -8.23 23.15 11.15
C VAL A 133 -8.03 23.89 12.47
N ASN A 134 -9.01 23.80 13.38
CA ASN A 134 -8.98 24.51 14.66
C ASN A 134 -8.68 26.02 14.55
N GLY A 135 -9.20 26.67 13.49
CA GLY A 135 -8.99 28.10 13.24
C GLY A 135 -7.67 28.46 12.56
N LEU A 136 -6.79 27.49 12.30
CA LEU A 136 -5.54 27.69 11.54
C LEU A 136 -5.77 27.39 10.07
N ALA A 137 -5.34 28.31 9.21
CA ALA A 137 -5.29 28.09 7.77
C ALA A 137 -4.20 27.07 7.44
N MET A 138 -4.60 26.00 6.76
CA MET A 138 -3.73 24.94 6.29
C MET A 138 -4.08 24.62 4.83
N LYS A 139 -3.21 23.88 4.18
CA LYS A 139 -3.50 23.23 2.90
C LYS A 139 -3.53 21.73 3.13
N LYS A 140 -4.61 21.08 2.68
CA LYS A 140 -4.70 19.62 2.60
C LYS A 140 -4.16 19.21 1.25
N ILE A 141 -3.10 18.41 1.26
CA ILE A 141 -2.50 17.81 0.08
C ILE A 141 -3.04 16.39 0.01
N THR A 142 -3.64 16.01 -1.11
CA THR A 142 -4.10 14.65 -1.38
C THR A 142 -3.34 14.11 -2.58
N VAL A 143 -2.57 13.05 -2.38
CA VAL A 143 -1.83 12.36 -3.45
C VAL A 143 -2.57 11.06 -3.77
N THR A 144 -2.86 10.84 -5.05
CA THR A 144 -3.46 9.58 -5.52
C THR A 144 -2.48 8.91 -6.48
N ALA A 145 -1.93 7.76 -6.09
CA ALA A 145 -1.05 6.95 -6.93
C ALA A 145 -1.82 5.76 -7.50
N SER A 146 -1.72 5.54 -8.81
CA SER A 146 -2.42 4.49 -9.53
C SER A 146 -1.42 3.66 -10.33
N GLY A 147 -1.56 2.34 -10.30
CA GLY A 147 -0.74 1.43 -11.09
C GLY A 147 -1.33 0.02 -11.16
N GLY A 148 -1.29 -0.59 -12.36
CA GLY A 148 -1.99 -1.85 -12.63
C GLY A 148 -3.50 -1.73 -12.39
N ARG A 149 -4.01 -2.41 -11.35
CA ARG A 149 -5.42 -2.33 -10.90
C ARG A 149 -5.58 -1.72 -9.52
N GLU A 150 -4.50 -1.20 -8.95
CA GLU A 150 -4.48 -0.64 -7.61
C GLU A 150 -4.45 0.89 -7.67
N GLU A 151 -5.16 1.50 -6.72
CA GLU A 151 -5.15 2.93 -6.47
C GLU A 151 -4.98 3.15 -4.97
N VAL A 152 -4.04 4.01 -4.61
CA VAL A 152 -3.76 4.37 -3.22
C VAL A 152 -3.80 5.88 -3.08
N GLN A 153 -4.58 6.35 -2.12
CA GLN A 153 -4.69 7.77 -1.80
C GLN A 153 -4.15 8.04 -0.39
N LEU A 154 -3.28 9.04 -0.29
CA LEU A 154 -2.74 9.56 0.97
C LEU A 154 -3.05 11.06 1.09
N SER A 155 -3.17 11.54 2.32
CA SER A 155 -3.35 12.97 2.57
C SER A 155 -2.44 13.47 3.69
N GLY A 156 -1.93 14.68 3.52
CA GLY A 156 -1.16 15.40 4.52
C GLY A 156 -1.62 16.86 4.63
N TYR A 157 -1.12 17.55 5.64
CA TYR A 157 -1.45 18.96 5.88
C TYR A 157 -0.19 19.80 5.96
N ARG A 158 -0.19 20.94 5.26
CA ARG A 158 0.84 21.98 5.38
C ARG A 158 0.24 23.19 6.07
N ALA A 159 0.80 23.56 7.22
CA ALA A 159 0.42 24.79 7.94
C ALA A 159 1.23 25.98 7.45
N ASN A 160 0.66 27.18 7.60
CA ASN A 160 1.39 28.43 7.49
C ASN A 160 2.06 28.74 8.85
N TYR A 161 3.38 28.53 8.95
CA TYR A 161 4.16 28.83 10.16
C TYR A 161 5.42 29.62 9.81
#